data_AF-A0A970KU74-F1
#
_entry.id   AF-A0A970KU74-F1
#
_cell.length_a   1.000
_cell.length_b   1.000
_cell.length_c   1.000
_cell.angle_alpha   90.00
_cell.angle_beta   90.00
_cell.angle_gamma   90.00
#
_symmetry.space_group_name_H-M   'P 1'
#
loop_
_entity.id
_entity.type
_entity.pdbx_description
1 polymer ?
#
loop_
_entity_poly.entity_id
_entity_poly.type
_entity_poly.pdbx_seq_one_letter_code
_entity_poly.pdbx_strand_id
1 'polypeptide(L)'
;MKLSEIAKRGLRGRKKDTWLLKTVVTLAFIFIITSTIFHSSIENTKLKQRLDLYGKWHAAYLQGDDEVLNRLRKEEAIDSIGLSTIIGKSTNAGIVGTFNEELLDMGNFKLYAGRFPQSKGEIMVELNQISNMGLELEVGQKVKLEIVVFERYLDLKDYVEALKDRYHADTIRENLPDTPYLPSYTNNLLKDNLYHSVSFENVGDVLVVTTDDYIHVTPIASYISPEMIMEEGAMYYNKLVLKKEFTISGIIYSYSDKWDCNGFPLANSFITEEAGKELINAIYNTSLGDYSFHRIKHNIFLSSNSLKDGLYSHFKTKYPHMEGEERKDKRVLEDVYNFIHKFGKTEEELEKTPKAGRLDDLYRHENNLEEDLSHIKVEQNLSNFRRNNFSYPEFTGSTENILAITIIAVIFIATALAVFQIFLTQIRRRARKLALLKSIGATNWQLIKILLYEGIYILRSGIIMGIPIGVALAFLLVLSMNTFRARGIQFHINPWLMGLGIVAVSLAFFVAMAFPVIYA
;
A
#
# COMPACT_ATOMS: atom_id res chain seq x y z
N MET A 1 25.65 -46.28 45.17
CA MET A 1 24.35 -45.57 45.14
C MET A 1 24.41 -44.49 44.07
N LYS A 2 23.46 -44.40 43.12
CA LYS A 2 23.52 -43.40 42.04
C LYS A 2 23.21 -42.00 42.59
N LEU A 3 23.94 -40.97 42.17
CA LEU A 3 23.75 -39.57 42.61
C LEU A 3 22.31 -39.06 42.38
N SER A 4 21.67 -39.54 41.32
CA SER A 4 20.28 -39.22 40.98
C SER A 4 19.26 -39.79 41.97
N GLU A 5 19.54 -40.92 42.63
CA GLU A 5 18.69 -41.49 43.68
C GLU A 5 18.83 -40.73 45.00
N ILE A 6 20.06 -40.27 45.30
CA ILE A 6 20.33 -39.40 46.44
C ILE A 6 19.56 -38.08 46.29
N ALA A 7 19.61 -37.46 45.10
CA ALA A 7 18.84 -36.25 44.79
C ALA A 7 17.33 -36.47 44.98
N LYS A 8 16.78 -37.57 44.44
CA LYS A 8 15.35 -37.89 44.55
C LYS A 8 14.90 -38.14 46.00
N ARG A 9 15.72 -38.84 46.80
CA ARG A 9 15.47 -39.03 48.25
C ARG A 9 15.60 -37.72 49.01
N GLY A 10 16.57 -36.87 48.65
CA GLY A 10 16.77 -35.53 49.20
C GLY A 10 15.54 -34.63 49.03
N LEU A 11 14.98 -34.59 47.82
CA LEU A 11 13.72 -33.89 47.52
C LEU A 11 12.55 -34.43 48.35
N ARG A 12 12.40 -35.75 48.46
CA ARG A 12 11.33 -36.37 49.28
C ARG A 12 11.46 -36.08 50.77
N GLY A 13 12.68 -35.91 51.28
CA GLY A 13 12.93 -35.52 52.67
C GLY A 13 12.56 -34.06 52.96
N ARG A 14 12.50 -33.20 51.93
CA ARG A 14 12.20 -31.75 52.05
C ARG A 14 10.91 -31.40 51.31
N LYS A 15 9.81 -32.06 51.67
CA LYS A 15 8.53 -31.97 50.95
C LYS A 15 8.03 -30.53 50.78
N LYS A 16 8.08 -29.71 51.84
CA LYS A 16 7.61 -28.30 51.80
C LYS A 16 8.42 -27.45 50.81
N ASP A 17 9.75 -27.45 50.94
CA ASP A 17 10.63 -26.64 50.09
C ASP A 17 10.61 -27.14 48.63
N THR A 18 10.50 -28.45 48.42
CA THR A 18 10.36 -29.05 47.09
C THR A 18 9.02 -28.70 46.44
N TRP A 19 7.93 -28.71 47.21
CA TRP A 19 6.61 -28.33 46.69
C TRP A 19 6.57 -26.86 46.29
N LEU A 20 7.11 -25.97 47.13
CA LEU A 20 7.19 -24.54 46.82
C LEU A 20 7.99 -24.28 45.53
N LEU A 21 9.15 -24.93 45.37
CA LEU A 21 9.96 -24.82 44.15
C LEU A 21 9.21 -25.33 42.90
N LYS A 22 8.52 -26.46 43.01
CA LYS A 22 7.69 -26.97 41.92
C LYS A 22 6.60 -25.97 41.55
N THR A 23 5.89 -25.41 42.53
CA THR A 23 4.84 -24.43 42.27
C THR A 23 5.38 -23.17 41.58
N VAL A 24 6.50 -22.62 42.05
CA VAL A 24 7.11 -21.42 41.44
C VAL A 24 7.56 -21.69 40.01
N VAL A 25 8.24 -22.81 39.76
CA VAL A 25 8.69 -23.17 38.42
C VAL A 25 7.49 -23.47 37.50
N THR A 26 6.47 -24.17 37.98
CA THR A 26 5.23 -24.41 37.23
C THR A 26 4.54 -23.08 36.89
N LEU A 27 4.40 -22.14 37.84
CA LEU A 27 3.82 -20.83 37.59
C LEU A 27 4.61 -20.04 36.55
N ALA A 28 5.95 -20.07 36.62
CA ALA A 28 6.79 -19.42 35.61
C ALA A 28 6.54 -19.97 34.20
N PHE A 29 6.42 -21.29 34.06
CA PHE A 29 6.03 -21.92 32.79
C PHE A 29 4.60 -21.56 32.37
N ILE A 30 3.63 -21.52 33.30
CA ILE A 30 2.27 -21.09 32.98
C ILE A 30 2.28 -19.66 32.42
N PHE A 31 2.94 -18.72 33.11
CA PHE A 31 2.97 -17.32 32.70
C PHE A 31 3.69 -17.11 31.38
N ILE A 32 4.85 -17.73 31.16
CA ILE A 32 5.58 -17.56 29.89
C ILE A 32 4.82 -18.16 28.71
N ILE A 33 4.22 -19.35 28.87
CA ILE A 33 3.44 -20.01 27.82
C ILE A 33 2.16 -19.22 27.53
N THR A 34 1.45 -18.79 28.59
CA THR A 34 0.24 -17.99 28.44
C THR A 34 0.54 -16.67 27.73
N SER A 35 1.59 -15.96 28.15
CA SER A 35 1.98 -14.66 27.59
C SER A 35 2.42 -14.77 26.13
N THR A 36 3.27 -15.74 25.80
CA THR A 36 3.77 -15.94 24.42
C THR A 36 2.65 -16.33 23.44
N ILE A 37 1.75 -17.23 23.83
CA ILE A 37 0.59 -17.61 23.01
C ILE A 37 -0.36 -16.42 22.85
N PHE A 38 -0.63 -15.70 23.93
CA PHE A 38 -1.52 -14.54 23.89
C PHE A 38 -0.98 -13.43 22.98
N HIS A 39 0.31 -13.09 23.12
CA HIS A 39 0.99 -12.14 22.24
C HIS A 39 0.93 -12.60 20.77
N SER A 40 1.28 -13.87 20.51
CA SER A 40 1.24 -14.44 19.16
C SER A 40 -0.16 -14.45 18.54
N SER A 41 -1.21 -14.65 19.36
CA SER A 41 -2.60 -14.62 18.93
C SER A 41 -3.04 -13.20 18.55
N ILE A 42 -2.65 -12.19 19.33
CA ILE A 42 -2.90 -10.78 19.02
C ILE A 42 -2.20 -10.39 17.71
N GLU A 43 -0.91 -10.67 17.58
CA GLU A 43 -0.14 -10.30 16.39
C GLU A 43 -0.66 -10.98 15.13
N ASN A 44 -1.00 -12.27 15.20
CA ASN A 44 -1.60 -12.98 14.08
C ASN A 44 -2.99 -12.44 13.71
N THR A 45 -3.81 -12.08 14.70
CA THR A 45 -5.13 -11.47 14.45
C THR A 45 -4.99 -10.12 13.75
N LYS A 46 -4.10 -9.25 14.24
CA LYS A 46 -3.81 -7.96 13.61
C LYS A 46 -3.24 -8.12 12.21
N LEU A 47 -2.34 -9.07 12.00
CA LEU A 47 -1.82 -9.37 10.67
C LEU A 47 -2.97 -9.73 9.73
N LYS A 48 -3.84 -10.67 10.11
CA LYS A 48 -5.01 -11.02 9.28
C LYS A 48 -5.94 -9.85 9.01
N GLN A 49 -6.23 -9.02 10.02
CA GLN A 49 -7.05 -7.82 9.83
C GLN A 49 -6.43 -6.83 8.84
N ARG A 50 -5.11 -6.62 8.92
CA ARG A 50 -4.40 -5.75 7.97
C ARG A 50 -4.40 -6.32 6.56
N LEU A 51 -4.13 -7.61 6.40
CA LEU A 51 -4.19 -8.29 5.10
C LEU A 51 -5.59 -8.23 4.48
N ASP A 52 -6.64 -8.33 5.31
CA ASP A 52 -8.04 -8.17 4.89
C ASP A 52 -8.40 -6.75 4.44
N LEU A 53 -7.74 -5.73 4.99
CA LEU A 53 -8.07 -4.31 4.73
C LEU A 53 -7.18 -3.68 3.64
N TYR A 54 -5.91 -4.07 3.60
CA TYR A 54 -4.85 -3.42 2.84
C TYR A 54 -4.22 -4.34 1.79
N GLY A 55 -4.72 -5.58 1.65
CA GLY A 55 -4.23 -6.58 0.70
C GLY A 55 -2.97 -7.31 1.16
N LYS A 56 -2.69 -8.45 0.54
CA LYS A 56 -1.56 -9.36 0.83
C LYS A 56 -0.31 -9.10 -0.01
N TRP A 57 -0.35 -8.12 -0.92
CA TRP A 57 0.79 -7.79 -1.77
C TRP A 57 1.92 -7.21 -0.91
N HIS A 58 3.16 -7.63 -1.17
CA HIS A 58 4.33 -7.18 -0.40
C HIS A 58 4.93 -5.89 -0.99
N ALA A 59 4.99 -5.82 -2.33
CA ALA A 59 5.46 -4.67 -3.07
C ALA A 59 4.59 -4.42 -4.30
N ALA A 60 4.65 -3.23 -4.87
CA ALA A 60 3.95 -2.89 -6.10
C ALA A 60 4.81 -1.98 -6.98
N TYR A 61 4.69 -2.14 -8.30
CA TYR A 61 5.14 -1.15 -9.27
C TYR A 61 3.89 -0.51 -9.90
N LEU A 62 3.60 0.72 -9.52
CA LEU A 62 2.41 1.46 -9.96
C LEU A 62 2.71 2.18 -11.28
N GLN A 63 1.73 2.26 -12.18
CA GLN A 63 1.87 2.92 -13.49
C GLN A 63 3.05 2.38 -14.35
N GLY A 64 3.38 1.10 -14.24
CA GLY A 64 4.37 0.43 -15.10
C GLY A 64 3.83 0.19 -16.50
N ASP A 65 4.69 0.03 -17.49
CA ASP A 65 4.31 -0.42 -18.84
C ASP A 65 4.66 -1.91 -19.06
N ASP A 66 4.37 -2.43 -20.25
CA ASP A 66 4.64 -3.82 -20.61
C ASP A 66 6.12 -4.21 -20.47
N GLU A 67 7.05 -3.27 -20.67
CA GLU A 67 8.49 -3.53 -20.51
C GLU A 67 8.81 -3.85 -19.04
N VAL A 68 8.32 -3.01 -18.12
CA VAL A 68 8.49 -3.24 -16.67
C VAL A 68 7.81 -4.55 -16.24
N LEU A 69 6.59 -4.81 -16.71
CA LEU A 69 5.86 -6.04 -16.41
C LEU A 69 6.65 -7.28 -16.86
N ASN A 70 7.18 -7.28 -18.09
CA ASN A 70 7.94 -8.39 -18.64
C ASN A 70 9.29 -8.59 -17.93
N ARG A 71 9.90 -7.54 -17.39
CA ARG A 71 11.09 -7.65 -16.54
C ARG A 71 10.75 -8.29 -15.19
N LEU A 72 9.69 -7.82 -14.53
CA LEU A 72 9.24 -8.36 -13.23
C LEU A 72 8.84 -9.84 -13.33
N ARG A 73 8.19 -10.24 -14.43
CA ARG A 73 7.85 -11.66 -14.70
C ARG A 73 9.06 -12.60 -14.76
N LYS A 74 10.27 -12.08 -15.02
CA LYS A 74 11.51 -12.87 -15.10
C LYS A 74 12.24 -12.99 -13.76
N GLU A 75 11.78 -12.32 -12.70
CA GLU A 75 12.42 -12.37 -11.39
C GLU A 75 12.00 -13.63 -10.63
N GLU A 76 12.94 -14.55 -10.38
CA GLU A 76 12.66 -15.81 -9.67
C GLU A 76 12.18 -15.62 -8.22
N ALA A 77 12.49 -14.47 -7.62
CA ALA A 77 12.07 -14.16 -6.25
C ALA A 77 10.60 -13.71 -6.14
N ILE A 78 9.91 -13.49 -7.27
CA ILE A 78 8.50 -13.10 -7.33
C ILE A 78 7.67 -14.35 -7.61
N ASP A 79 6.81 -14.71 -6.65
CA ASP A 79 5.98 -15.93 -6.75
C ASP A 79 4.67 -15.69 -7.48
N SER A 80 4.09 -14.49 -7.37
CA SER A 80 2.83 -14.14 -8.04
C SER A 80 2.78 -12.65 -8.36
N ILE A 81 2.06 -12.32 -9.44
CA ILE A 81 1.89 -10.96 -9.94
C ILE A 81 0.39 -10.67 -10.09
N GLY A 82 -0.15 -9.85 -9.21
CA GLY A 82 -1.48 -9.25 -9.38
C GLY A 82 -1.39 -8.08 -10.35
N LEU A 83 -2.19 -8.09 -11.41
CA LEU A 83 -2.14 -7.12 -12.48
C LEU A 83 -3.48 -6.39 -12.62
N SER A 84 -3.42 -5.07 -12.60
CA SER A 84 -4.52 -4.19 -13.00
C SER A 84 -4.08 -3.32 -14.16
N THR A 85 -4.57 -3.59 -15.36
CA THR A 85 -4.35 -2.74 -16.54
C THR A 85 -5.32 -1.58 -16.51
N ILE A 86 -4.81 -0.35 -16.49
CA ILE A 86 -5.62 0.86 -16.42
C ILE A 86 -6.03 1.27 -17.82
N ILE A 87 -7.34 1.29 -18.09
CA ILE A 87 -7.89 1.69 -19.39
C ILE A 87 -8.09 3.21 -19.43
N GLY A 88 -8.61 3.78 -18.36
CA GLY A 88 -8.84 5.22 -18.28
C GLY A 88 -9.73 5.61 -17.11
N LYS A 89 -10.04 6.90 -17.02
CA LYS A 89 -10.92 7.45 -15.99
C LYS A 89 -12.31 7.67 -16.58
N SER A 90 -13.29 7.01 -16.01
CA SER A 90 -14.69 7.25 -16.27
C SER A 90 -15.23 8.42 -15.47
N THR A 91 -16.10 9.22 -16.10
CA THR A 91 -16.79 10.35 -15.45
C THR A 91 -17.73 9.90 -14.34
N ASN A 92 -18.32 8.71 -14.45
CA ASN A 92 -19.30 8.18 -13.51
C ASN A 92 -18.81 6.93 -12.76
N ALA A 93 -17.80 6.20 -13.27
CA ALA A 93 -17.33 4.93 -12.70
C ALA A 93 -15.92 4.97 -12.08
N GLY A 94 -15.31 6.15 -11.93
CA GLY A 94 -13.95 6.25 -11.42
C GLY A 94 -12.93 5.66 -12.38
N ILE A 95 -11.88 5.01 -11.89
CA ILE A 95 -10.84 4.43 -12.75
C ILE A 95 -11.28 3.05 -13.22
N VAL A 96 -11.36 2.88 -14.54
CA VAL A 96 -11.69 1.60 -15.18
C VAL A 96 -10.41 0.83 -15.47
N GLY A 97 -10.35 -0.41 -15.00
CA GLY A 97 -9.22 -1.30 -15.25
C GLY A 97 -9.60 -2.76 -15.28
N THR A 98 -8.63 -3.61 -15.59
CA THR A 98 -8.78 -5.07 -15.56
C THR A 98 -8.30 -5.64 -14.24
N PHE A 99 -8.52 -6.94 -14.03
CA PHE A 99 -7.90 -7.72 -12.96
C PHE A 99 -7.52 -9.10 -13.50
N ASN A 100 -6.50 -9.72 -12.92
CA ASN A 100 -6.24 -11.16 -13.04
C ASN A 100 -6.57 -11.87 -11.72
N GLU A 101 -6.49 -13.20 -11.71
CA GLU A 101 -6.80 -14.03 -10.54
C GLU A 101 -5.89 -13.70 -9.34
N GLU A 102 -4.60 -13.47 -9.59
CA GLU A 102 -3.64 -13.12 -8.54
C GLU A 102 -3.99 -11.78 -7.87
N LEU A 103 -4.50 -10.79 -8.62
CA LEU A 103 -4.93 -9.52 -8.03
C LEU A 103 -6.15 -9.73 -7.13
N LEU A 104 -7.09 -10.59 -7.51
CA LEU A 104 -8.25 -10.91 -6.67
C LEU A 104 -7.82 -11.59 -5.36
N ASP A 105 -6.89 -12.55 -5.41
CA ASP A 105 -6.40 -13.23 -4.20
C ASP A 105 -5.57 -12.29 -3.30
N MET A 106 -4.66 -11.51 -3.90
CA MET A 106 -3.86 -10.54 -3.17
C MET A 106 -4.74 -9.44 -2.57
N GLY A 107 -5.75 -8.99 -3.31
CA GLY A 107 -6.60 -7.89 -2.88
C GLY A 107 -7.64 -8.28 -1.85
N ASN A 108 -8.01 -9.57 -1.80
CA ASN A 108 -9.06 -10.10 -0.92
C ASN A 108 -10.36 -9.27 -0.99
N PHE A 109 -10.77 -8.91 -2.21
CA PHE A 109 -11.94 -8.07 -2.43
C PHE A 109 -13.20 -8.74 -1.90
N LYS A 110 -13.91 -8.05 -1.01
CA LYS A 110 -15.18 -8.54 -0.46
C LYS A 110 -16.32 -8.05 -1.33
N LEU A 111 -17.08 -9.00 -1.87
CA LEU A 111 -18.33 -8.72 -2.58
C LEU A 111 -19.36 -8.17 -1.58
N TYR A 112 -19.91 -7.01 -1.89
CA TYR A 112 -21.13 -6.50 -1.28
C TYR A 112 -22.35 -7.20 -1.89
N ALA A 113 -22.37 -7.35 -3.22
CA ALA A 113 -23.42 -8.04 -3.97
C ALA A 113 -22.89 -8.64 -5.28
N GLY A 114 -23.55 -9.67 -5.79
CA GLY A 114 -23.27 -10.28 -7.09
C GLY A 114 -21.99 -11.12 -7.15
N ARG A 115 -21.28 -11.04 -8.27
CA ARG A 115 -20.09 -11.83 -8.59
C ARG A 115 -19.06 -11.05 -9.42
N PHE A 116 -17.84 -11.57 -9.49
CA PHE A 116 -16.82 -11.06 -10.40
C PHE A 116 -17.29 -11.14 -11.88
N PRO A 117 -16.87 -10.20 -12.74
CA PRO A 117 -17.17 -10.22 -14.17
C PRO A 117 -16.59 -11.46 -14.84
N GLN A 118 -17.35 -12.08 -15.73
CA GLN A 118 -16.99 -13.31 -16.45
C GLN A 118 -17.09 -13.16 -17.97
N SER A 119 -17.74 -12.11 -18.47
CA SER A 119 -17.89 -11.84 -19.90
C SER A 119 -17.53 -10.39 -20.25
N LYS A 120 -17.36 -10.10 -21.55
CA LYS A 120 -16.91 -8.79 -22.03
C LYS A 120 -17.88 -7.64 -21.77
N GLY A 121 -19.16 -7.96 -21.55
CA GLY A 121 -20.22 -6.98 -21.27
C GLY A 121 -20.49 -6.77 -19.78
N GLU A 122 -19.68 -7.37 -18.89
CA GLU A 122 -19.87 -7.29 -17.44
C GLU A 122 -18.83 -6.38 -16.78
N ILE A 123 -19.26 -5.69 -15.73
CA ILE A 123 -18.41 -4.84 -14.90
C ILE A 123 -18.70 -5.06 -13.42
N MET A 124 -17.66 -4.99 -12.61
CA MET A 124 -17.76 -4.94 -11.16
C MET A 124 -17.31 -3.59 -10.67
N VAL A 125 -18.08 -2.99 -9.77
CA VAL A 125 -17.88 -1.59 -9.38
C VAL A 125 -17.72 -1.49 -7.86
N GLU A 126 -16.84 -0.60 -7.41
CA GLU A 126 -16.69 -0.29 -6.00
C GLU A 126 -17.92 0.44 -5.45
N LEU A 127 -18.31 0.13 -4.21
CA LEU A 127 -19.50 0.66 -3.55
C LEU A 127 -19.60 2.19 -3.62
N ASN A 128 -18.49 2.91 -3.42
CA ASN A 128 -18.46 4.37 -3.51
C ASN A 128 -18.81 4.90 -4.91
N GLN A 129 -18.51 4.14 -5.97
CA GLN A 129 -18.83 4.54 -7.34
C GLN A 129 -20.31 4.32 -7.68
N ILE A 130 -20.99 3.34 -7.07
CA ILE A 130 -22.45 3.18 -7.24
C ILE A 130 -23.19 4.44 -6.78
N SER A 131 -22.79 5.00 -5.63
CA SER A 131 -23.31 6.28 -5.13
C SER A 131 -23.01 7.44 -6.07
N ASN A 132 -21.81 7.49 -6.67
CA ASN A 132 -21.45 8.54 -7.64
C ASN A 132 -22.28 8.47 -8.92
N MET A 133 -22.71 7.27 -9.33
CA MET A 133 -23.62 7.08 -10.47
C MET A 133 -25.08 7.41 -10.14
N GLY A 134 -25.42 7.63 -8.87
CA GLY A 134 -26.80 7.80 -8.42
C GLY A 134 -27.64 6.53 -8.60
N LEU A 135 -27.00 5.36 -8.61
CA LEU A 135 -27.65 4.07 -8.82
C LEU A 135 -28.05 3.42 -7.49
N GLU A 136 -29.08 2.57 -7.55
CA GLU A 136 -29.44 1.70 -6.43
C GLU A 136 -28.40 0.58 -6.27
N LEU A 137 -28.26 0.05 -5.05
CA LEU A 137 -27.28 -0.99 -4.70
C LEU A 137 -27.69 -2.38 -5.21
N GLU A 138 -27.99 -2.51 -6.51
CA GLU A 138 -28.48 -3.73 -7.15
C GLU A 138 -27.61 -4.16 -8.35
N VAL A 139 -27.45 -5.47 -8.50
CA VAL A 139 -26.72 -6.07 -9.64
C VAL A 139 -27.66 -6.33 -10.82
N GLY A 140 -27.11 -6.35 -12.03
CA GLY A 140 -27.85 -6.51 -13.28
C GLY A 140 -28.24 -5.20 -13.97
N GLN A 141 -28.00 -4.06 -13.32
CA GLN A 141 -28.22 -2.74 -13.91
C GLN A 141 -27.24 -2.49 -15.07
N LYS A 142 -27.73 -1.85 -16.14
CA LYS A 142 -26.92 -1.43 -17.27
C LYS A 142 -26.39 -0.02 -17.05
N VAL A 143 -25.10 0.16 -17.27
CA VAL A 143 -24.41 1.45 -17.14
C VAL A 143 -23.65 1.75 -18.42
N LYS A 144 -23.84 2.96 -18.96
CA LYS A 144 -23.03 3.48 -20.05
C LYS A 144 -21.83 4.20 -19.47
N LEU A 145 -20.64 3.69 -19.77
CA LEU A 145 -19.39 4.31 -19.35
C LEU A 145 -18.86 5.24 -20.42
N GLU A 146 -18.40 6.41 -20.00
CA GLU A 146 -17.59 7.31 -20.80
C GLU A 146 -16.19 7.34 -20.20
N ILE A 147 -15.24 6.64 -20.83
CA ILE A 147 -13.90 6.39 -20.31
C ILE A 147 -12.93 7.32 -21.03
N VAL A 148 -12.41 8.31 -20.32
CA VAL A 148 -11.34 9.18 -20.80
C VAL A 148 -10.02 8.41 -20.70
N VAL A 149 -9.47 8.03 -21.84
CA VAL A 149 -8.20 7.30 -21.97
C VAL A 149 -7.03 8.28 -21.91
N PHE A 150 -7.18 9.37 -22.66
CA PHE A 150 -6.13 10.33 -22.90
C PHE A 150 -6.73 11.73 -23.05
N GLU A 151 -6.02 12.72 -22.54
CA GLU A 151 -6.35 14.13 -22.67
C GLU A 151 -5.04 14.91 -22.57
N ARG A 152 -4.68 15.62 -23.64
CA ARG A 152 -3.43 16.37 -23.75
C ARG A 152 -3.71 17.77 -24.27
N TYR A 153 -3.01 18.71 -23.65
CA TYR A 153 -2.82 20.05 -24.17
C TYR A 153 -1.39 20.15 -24.70
N LEU A 154 -1.21 20.59 -25.95
CA LEU A 154 0.10 20.94 -26.47
C LEU A 154 0.46 22.37 -26.07
N ASP A 155 1.76 22.61 -25.89
CA ASP A 155 2.27 23.97 -25.73
C ASP A 155 2.23 24.69 -27.09
N LEU A 156 1.58 25.84 -27.12
CA LEU A 156 1.44 26.67 -28.30
C LEU A 156 2.60 27.66 -28.45
N LYS A 157 3.54 27.72 -27.52
CA LYS A 157 4.62 28.71 -27.52
C LYS A 157 5.39 28.75 -28.83
N ASP A 158 5.91 27.61 -29.28
CA ASP A 158 6.70 27.53 -30.50
C ASP A 158 5.85 27.87 -31.75
N TYR A 159 4.58 27.45 -31.76
CA TYR A 159 3.64 27.79 -32.83
C TYR A 159 3.42 29.31 -32.93
N VAL A 160 3.22 29.95 -31.77
CA VAL A 160 2.95 31.38 -31.64
C VAL A 160 4.19 32.21 -31.96
N GLU A 161 5.37 31.79 -31.51
CA GLU A 161 6.65 32.44 -31.83
C GLU A 161 6.93 32.37 -33.34
N ALA A 162 6.74 31.21 -33.97
CA ALA A 162 6.90 31.07 -35.42
C ALA A 162 5.92 31.94 -36.24
N LEU A 163 4.69 32.12 -35.75
CA LEU A 163 3.70 33.00 -36.37
C LEU A 163 4.06 34.47 -36.22
N LYS A 164 4.55 34.89 -35.05
CA LYS A 164 5.05 36.25 -34.82
C LYS A 164 6.15 36.57 -35.83
N ASP A 165 7.15 35.71 -35.98
CA ASP A 165 8.24 35.92 -36.93
C ASP A 165 7.76 36.04 -38.38
N ARG A 166 6.83 35.18 -38.79
CA ARG A 166 6.25 35.18 -40.15
C ARG A 166 5.52 36.50 -40.46
N TYR A 167 4.60 36.92 -39.59
CA TYR A 167 3.81 38.13 -39.82
C TYR A 167 4.59 39.42 -39.53
N HIS A 168 5.57 39.42 -38.62
CA HIS A 168 6.49 40.55 -38.47
C HIS A 168 7.30 40.79 -39.75
N ALA A 169 7.74 39.73 -40.46
CA ALA A 169 8.48 39.85 -41.71
C ALA A 169 7.62 40.38 -42.88
N ASP A 170 6.40 39.88 -43.03
CA ASP A 170 5.51 40.29 -44.13
C ASP A 170 4.97 41.72 -43.96
N THR A 171 4.65 42.14 -42.72
CA THR A 171 4.13 43.49 -42.44
C THR A 171 5.19 44.57 -42.67
N ILE A 172 6.48 44.28 -42.42
CA ILE A 172 7.61 45.17 -42.71
C ILE A 172 7.82 45.30 -44.23
N ARG A 173 7.63 44.20 -44.98
CA ARG A 173 7.95 44.14 -46.40
C ARG A 173 6.91 44.81 -47.31
N GLU A 174 5.64 44.83 -46.93
CA GLU A 174 4.57 45.46 -47.75
C GLU A 174 4.36 46.94 -47.47
N ASN A 175 4.57 47.43 -46.23
CA ASN A 175 4.12 48.77 -45.86
C ASN A 175 5.23 49.83 -45.74
N LEU A 176 6.51 49.45 -45.54
CA LEU A 176 7.59 50.41 -45.29
C LEU A 176 8.97 49.85 -45.73
N PRO A 177 9.39 50.01 -47.00
CA PRO A 177 10.66 49.48 -47.48
C PRO A 177 11.91 50.08 -46.80
N ASP A 178 11.80 51.28 -46.21
CA ASP A 178 12.94 52.11 -45.78
C ASP A 178 12.74 52.82 -44.42
N THR A 179 12.10 52.19 -43.43
CA THR A 179 12.08 52.77 -42.05
C THR A 179 12.68 51.82 -41.01
N PRO A 180 13.66 52.28 -40.21
CA PRO A 180 14.20 51.52 -39.10
C PRO A 180 13.24 51.59 -37.89
N TYR A 181 12.65 50.44 -37.57
CA TYR A 181 11.94 50.10 -36.32
C TYR A 181 10.62 50.83 -35.95
N LEU A 182 9.54 50.05 -35.83
CA LEU A 182 8.43 50.32 -34.92
C LEU A 182 7.84 49.00 -34.34
N PRO A 183 8.16 48.60 -33.08
CA PRO A 183 7.79 47.30 -32.54
C PRO A 183 6.67 47.33 -31.46
N SER A 184 5.51 47.95 -31.71
CA SER A 184 4.42 47.92 -30.70
C SER A 184 2.97 47.88 -31.16
N TYR A 185 2.68 47.92 -32.47
CA TYR A 185 1.28 47.93 -32.98
C TYR A 185 0.83 46.63 -33.67
N THR A 186 1.71 45.63 -33.85
CA THR A 186 1.38 44.38 -34.56
C THR A 186 0.41 43.46 -33.82
N ASN A 187 0.34 43.54 -32.48
CA ASN A 187 -0.62 42.73 -31.70
C ASN A 187 -2.09 43.07 -31.99
N ASN A 188 -2.39 44.18 -32.68
CA ASN A 188 -3.76 44.59 -33.03
C ASN A 188 -4.17 44.23 -34.47
N LEU A 189 -3.34 43.50 -35.23
CA LEU A 189 -3.63 43.12 -36.62
C LEU A 189 -3.93 41.64 -36.82
N LEU A 190 -3.76 40.82 -35.78
CA LEU A 190 -3.99 39.37 -35.82
C LEU A 190 -5.27 39.01 -35.05
N LYS A 191 -5.95 37.95 -35.51
CA LYS A 191 -7.08 37.31 -34.83
C LYS A 191 -6.81 35.82 -34.66
N ASP A 192 -7.27 35.29 -33.52
CA ASP A 192 -7.23 33.86 -33.21
C ASP A 192 -8.48 33.20 -33.77
N ASN A 193 -8.32 32.21 -34.64
CA ASN A 193 -9.43 31.42 -35.16
C ASN A 193 -9.38 30.05 -34.51
N LEU A 194 -10.40 29.74 -33.72
CA LEU A 194 -10.53 28.47 -33.00
C LEU A 194 -11.49 27.57 -33.75
N TYR A 195 -11.13 26.29 -33.85
CA TYR A 195 -12.00 25.27 -34.39
C TYR A 195 -12.05 24.07 -33.46
N HIS A 196 -13.27 23.64 -33.13
CA HIS A 196 -13.56 22.49 -32.29
C HIS A 196 -14.16 21.40 -33.16
N SER A 197 -13.54 20.22 -33.16
CA SER A 197 -14.01 19.05 -33.87
C SER A 197 -14.31 17.92 -32.90
N VAL A 198 -15.44 17.24 -33.13
CA VAL A 198 -15.78 16.00 -32.45
C VAL A 198 -16.01 14.94 -33.51
N SER A 199 -15.14 13.95 -33.54
CA SER A 199 -15.26 12.81 -34.44
C SER A 199 -15.60 11.55 -33.65
N PHE A 200 -16.33 10.62 -34.28
CA PHE A 200 -16.67 9.36 -33.64
C PHE A 200 -16.78 8.23 -34.66
N GLU A 201 -16.48 7.02 -34.20
CA GLU A 201 -16.67 5.80 -34.98
C GLU A 201 -16.89 4.59 -34.06
N ASN A 202 -17.41 3.51 -34.61
CA ASN A 202 -17.52 2.25 -33.89
C ASN A 202 -16.37 1.32 -34.27
N VAL A 203 -15.55 0.93 -33.28
CA VAL A 203 -14.57 -0.14 -33.43
C VAL A 203 -15.10 -1.36 -32.69
N GLY A 204 -15.76 -2.25 -33.44
CA GLY A 204 -16.52 -3.36 -32.83
C GLY A 204 -17.76 -2.84 -32.09
N ASP A 205 -17.86 -3.15 -30.80
CA ASP A 205 -18.95 -2.69 -29.92
C ASP A 205 -18.60 -1.44 -29.08
N VAL A 206 -17.43 -0.84 -29.34
CA VAL A 206 -16.92 0.34 -28.65
C VAL A 206 -17.11 1.56 -29.53
N LEU A 207 -17.79 2.59 -29.01
CA LEU A 207 -17.88 3.89 -29.65
C LEU A 207 -16.66 4.72 -29.24
N VAL A 208 -15.74 4.96 -30.18
CA VAL A 208 -14.58 5.82 -29.99
C VAL A 208 -14.99 7.25 -30.32
N VAL A 209 -14.64 8.19 -29.46
CA VAL A 209 -14.91 9.62 -29.65
C VAL A 209 -13.62 10.40 -29.44
N THR A 210 -13.23 11.19 -30.43
CA THR A 210 -12.12 12.14 -30.34
C THR A 210 -12.66 13.55 -30.26
N THR A 211 -11.95 14.39 -29.51
CA THR A 211 -12.20 15.83 -29.44
C THR A 211 -10.90 16.54 -29.70
N ASP A 212 -10.90 17.37 -30.73
CA ASP A 212 -9.73 18.05 -31.25
C ASP A 212 -10.00 19.55 -31.31
N ASP A 213 -9.20 20.34 -30.61
CA ASP A 213 -9.23 21.79 -30.74
C ASP A 213 -7.99 22.29 -31.48
N TYR A 214 -8.25 23.12 -32.48
CA TYR A 214 -7.25 23.74 -33.33
C TYR A 214 -7.28 25.26 -33.15
N ILE A 215 -6.10 25.87 -33.26
CA ILE A 215 -5.95 27.31 -33.35
C ILE A 215 -5.19 27.67 -34.62
N HIS A 216 -5.71 28.64 -35.37
CA HIS A 216 -5.00 29.26 -36.47
C HIS A 216 -5.05 30.78 -36.36
N VAL A 217 -3.88 31.42 -36.32
CA VAL A 217 -3.76 32.88 -36.18
C VAL A 217 -3.59 33.50 -37.56
N THR A 218 -4.45 34.47 -37.90
CA THR A 218 -4.43 35.16 -39.20
C THR A 218 -4.58 36.67 -39.06
N PRO A 219 -4.22 37.47 -40.07
CA PRO A 219 -4.60 38.87 -40.12
C PRO A 219 -6.12 39.07 -40.03
N ILE A 220 -6.57 40.17 -39.41
CA ILE A 220 -8.01 40.43 -39.14
C ILE A 220 -8.86 40.38 -40.42
N ALA A 221 -8.34 40.90 -41.53
CA ALA A 221 -9.02 40.98 -42.82
C ALA A 221 -9.03 39.66 -43.61
N SER A 222 -8.31 38.62 -43.17
CA SER A 222 -8.23 37.36 -43.89
C SER A 222 -9.52 36.54 -43.76
N TYR A 223 -9.97 35.98 -44.88
CA TYR A 223 -10.99 34.94 -44.87
C TYR A 223 -10.38 33.62 -44.39
N ILE A 224 -11.11 32.86 -43.58
CA ILE A 224 -10.67 31.57 -43.07
C ILE A 224 -11.85 30.63 -42.90
N SER A 225 -11.68 29.37 -43.27
CA SER A 225 -12.68 28.31 -43.16
C SER A 225 -12.23 27.28 -42.12
N PRO A 226 -13.17 26.50 -41.56
CA PRO A 226 -12.85 25.37 -40.69
C PRO A 226 -11.77 24.43 -41.24
N GLU A 227 -11.85 24.10 -42.55
CA GLU A 227 -10.91 23.21 -43.22
C GLU A 227 -9.49 23.80 -43.22
N MET A 228 -9.36 25.12 -43.49
CA MET A 228 -8.07 25.82 -43.41
C MET A 228 -7.50 25.83 -41.99
N ILE A 229 -8.34 25.94 -40.94
CA ILE A 229 -7.87 25.86 -39.55
C ILE A 229 -7.37 24.45 -39.22
N MET A 230 -8.01 23.40 -39.73
CA MET A 230 -7.58 22.02 -39.52
C MET A 230 -6.28 21.68 -40.27
N GLU A 231 -6.11 22.20 -41.48
CA GLU A 231 -4.95 21.93 -42.34
C GLU A 231 -3.72 22.77 -41.98
N GLU A 232 -3.91 24.06 -41.66
CA GLU A 232 -2.82 25.03 -41.46
C GLU A 232 -2.66 25.48 -39.98
N GLY A 233 -3.65 25.20 -39.13
CA GLY A 233 -3.64 25.50 -37.71
C GLY A 233 -2.84 24.49 -36.87
N ALA A 234 -2.60 24.84 -35.62
CA ALA A 234 -2.02 23.93 -34.63
C ALA A 234 -3.12 23.29 -33.78
N MET A 235 -3.12 21.95 -33.71
CA MET A 235 -3.89 21.24 -32.70
C MET A 235 -3.27 21.48 -31.33
N TYR A 236 -4.04 22.07 -30.41
CA TYR A 236 -3.57 22.37 -29.06
C TYR A 236 -4.26 21.53 -27.99
N TYR A 237 -5.39 20.91 -28.30
CA TYR A 237 -6.09 20.00 -27.41
C TYR A 237 -6.51 18.74 -28.17
N ASN A 238 -6.25 17.58 -27.57
CA ASN A 238 -6.72 16.30 -28.05
C ASN A 238 -7.19 15.45 -26.88
N LYS A 239 -8.39 14.88 -27.01
CA LYS A 239 -8.99 13.99 -26.03
C LYS A 239 -9.58 12.76 -26.70
N LEU A 240 -9.31 11.60 -26.11
CA LEU A 240 -9.84 10.31 -26.53
C LEU A 240 -10.76 9.74 -25.46
N VAL A 241 -12.01 9.48 -25.83
CA VAL A 241 -13.03 8.88 -24.98
C VAL A 241 -13.57 7.60 -25.61
N LEU A 242 -13.62 6.53 -24.83
CA LEU A 242 -14.31 5.30 -25.20
C LEU A 242 -15.68 5.26 -24.54
N LYS A 243 -16.73 4.92 -25.30
CA LYS A 243 -18.08 4.73 -24.78
C LYS A 243 -18.54 3.30 -25.00
N LYS A 244 -18.95 2.64 -23.92
CA LYS A 244 -19.47 1.26 -23.95
C LYS A 244 -20.49 1.03 -22.83
N GLU A 245 -21.51 0.24 -23.11
CA GLU A 245 -22.49 -0.20 -22.11
C GLU A 245 -22.01 -1.49 -21.43
N PHE A 246 -22.09 -1.54 -20.11
CA PHE A 246 -21.79 -2.71 -19.30
C PHE A 246 -22.97 -3.05 -18.40
N THR A 247 -23.09 -4.33 -18.03
CA THR A 247 -24.00 -4.80 -16.99
C THR A 247 -23.23 -4.99 -15.69
N ILE A 248 -23.71 -4.40 -14.59
CA ILE A 248 -23.09 -4.53 -13.27
C ILE A 248 -23.27 -5.98 -12.79
N SER A 249 -22.20 -6.78 -12.82
CA SER A 249 -22.22 -8.17 -12.35
C SER A 249 -21.97 -8.28 -10.85
N GLY A 250 -21.29 -7.29 -10.26
CA GLY A 250 -20.94 -7.30 -8.85
C GLY A 250 -20.61 -5.92 -8.30
N ILE A 251 -20.79 -5.78 -6.99
CA ILE A 251 -20.44 -4.58 -6.22
C ILE A 251 -19.45 -5.04 -5.15
N ILE A 252 -18.30 -4.37 -5.03
CA ILE A 252 -17.31 -4.65 -3.97
C ILE A 252 -17.27 -3.55 -2.93
N TYR A 253 -16.93 -3.92 -1.69
CA TYR A 253 -16.65 -2.93 -0.66
C TYR A 253 -15.46 -2.04 -1.04
N SER A 254 -15.51 -0.78 -0.58
CA SER A 254 -14.47 0.19 -0.90
C SER A 254 -13.10 -0.22 -0.34
N TYR A 255 -12.11 -0.18 -1.22
CA TYR A 255 -10.74 -0.64 -1.00
C TYR A 255 -9.70 0.37 -1.50
N SER A 256 -9.99 1.13 -2.57
CA SER A 256 -8.98 1.97 -3.22
C SER A 256 -8.43 3.05 -2.28
N ASP A 257 -9.28 3.53 -1.36
CA ASP A 257 -8.93 4.54 -0.35
C ASP A 257 -8.08 3.97 0.80
N LYS A 258 -7.98 2.64 0.91
CA LYS A 258 -7.29 1.97 2.01
C LYS A 258 -5.89 1.50 1.64
N TRP A 259 -5.61 1.27 0.36
CA TRP A 259 -4.31 0.70 -0.05
C TRP A 259 -3.19 1.74 -0.02
N ASP A 260 -1.99 1.32 0.37
CA ASP A 260 -0.78 2.17 0.41
C ASP A 260 -0.22 2.43 -0.99
N CYS A 261 -0.99 3.14 -1.81
CA CYS A 261 -0.66 3.50 -3.18
C CYS A 261 -0.41 5.01 -3.35
N ASN A 262 -0.44 5.81 -2.27
CA ASN A 262 0.01 7.21 -2.22
C ASN A 262 -0.49 8.09 -3.37
N GLY A 263 -1.79 8.02 -3.64
CA GLY A 263 -2.44 8.85 -4.65
C GLY A 263 -2.34 8.34 -6.10
N PHE A 264 -1.57 7.29 -6.37
CA PHE A 264 -1.62 6.65 -7.69
C PHE A 264 -3.03 6.11 -7.96
N PRO A 265 -3.58 6.31 -9.18
CA PRO A 265 -4.93 5.90 -9.48
C PRO A 265 -5.01 4.37 -9.51
N LEU A 266 -5.95 3.83 -8.73
CA LEU A 266 -6.28 2.41 -8.66
C LEU A 266 -7.60 2.17 -9.38
N ALA A 267 -7.70 1.08 -10.14
CA ALA A 267 -8.95 0.67 -10.74
C ALA A 267 -9.99 0.41 -9.65
N ASN A 268 -11.12 1.10 -9.69
CA ASN A 268 -12.25 0.86 -8.79
C ASN A 268 -13.53 0.50 -9.54
N SER A 269 -13.40 0.35 -10.85
CA SER A 269 -14.34 -0.31 -11.74
C SER A 269 -13.59 -1.33 -12.59
N PHE A 270 -13.96 -2.58 -12.45
CA PHE A 270 -13.25 -3.74 -12.95
C PHE A 270 -14.00 -4.41 -14.08
N ILE A 271 -13.34 -4.54 -15.22
CA ILE A 271 -13.80 -5.34 -16.35
C ILE A 271 -12.90 -6.58 -16.52
N THR A 272 -13.35 -7.55 -17.32
CA THR A 272 -12.53 -8.71 -17.67
C THR A 272 -11.29 -8.31 -18.48
N GLU A 273 -10.23 -9.12 -18.45
CA GLU A 273 -9.06 -8.89 -19.31
C GLU A 273 -9.41 -8.89 -20.80
N GLU A 274 -10.42 -9.67 -21.19
CA GLU A 274 -10.94 -9.75 -22.55
C GLU A 274 -11.63 -8.45 -22.99
N ALA A 275 -12.46 -7.86 -22.11
CA ALA A 275 -13.04 -6.54 -22.35
C ALA A 275 -11.96 -5.45 -22.40
N GLY A 276 -10.96 -5.54 -21.52
CA GLY A 276 -9.82 -4.62 -21.52
C GLY A 276 -9.07 -4.64 -22.84
N LYS A 277 -8.77 -5.84 -23.38
CA LYS A 277 -8.14 -5.99 -24.70
C LYS A 277 -8.97 -5.40 -25.83
N GLU A 278 -10.30 -5.54 -25.78
CA GLU A 278 -11.21 -4.95 -26.77
C GLU A 278 -11.20 -3.42 -26.73
N LEU A 279 -11.22 -2.82 -25.53
CA LEU A 279 -11.10 -1.36 -25.37
C LEU A 279 -9.72 -0.86 -25.84
N ILE A 280 -8.64 -1.58 -25.51
CA ILE A 280 -7.28 -1.25 -25.97
C ILE A 280 -7.18 -1.36 -27.51
N ASN A 281 -7.79 -2.39 -28.09
CA ASN A 281 -7.86 -2.56 -29.54
C ASN A 281 -8.58 -1.39 -30.21
N ALA A 282 -9.64 -0.87 -29.60
CA ALA A 282 -10.36 0.32 -30.08
C ALA A 282 -9.50 1.59 -30.05
N ILE A 283 -8.60 1.72 -29.05
CA ILE A 283 -7.64 2.84 -28.98
C ILE A 283 -6.66 2.81 -30.16
N TYR A 284 -6.07 1.65 -30.46
CA TYR A 284 -4.98 1.57 -31.44
C TYR A 284 -5.41 1.37 -32.88
N ASN A 285 -6.63 0.89 -33.13
CA ASN A 285 -7.16 0.65 -34.47
C ASN A 285 -8.22 1.66 -34.91
N THR A 286 -8.36 2.76 -34.18
CA THR A 286 -9.25 3.84 -34.60
C THR A 286 -8.71 4.54 -35.84
N SER A 287 -9.59 4.91 -36.77
CA SER A 287 -9.26 5.75 -37.93
C SER A 287 -9.21 7.24 -37.62
N LEU A 288 -9.62 7.63 -36.40
CA LEU A 288 -9.73 9.04 -35.97
C LEU A 288 -8.40 9.68 -35.57
N GLY A 289 -7.32 8.90 -35.43
CA GLY A 289 -5.99 9.40 -35.09
C GLY A 289 -5.01 8.29 -34.70
N ASP A 290 -3.71 8.59 -34.70
CA ASP A 290 -2.67 7.67 -34.22
C ASP A 290 -2.45 7.84 -32.71
N TYR A 291 -2.85 6.83 -31.94
CA TYR A 291 -2.69 6.78 -30.49
C TYR A 291 -1.61 5.80 -30.03
N SER A 292 -0.76 5.28 -30.93
CA SER A 292 0.31 4.33 -30.61
C SER A 292 1.33 4.86 -29.60
N PHE A 293 1.47 6.18 -29.49
CA PHE A 293 2.29 6.84 -28.48
C PHE A 293 1.77 6.66 -27.04
N HIS A 294 0.47 6.42 -26.87
CA HIS A 294 -0.15 6.22 -25.57
C HIS A 294 0.16 4.81 -25.05
N ARG A 295 1.13 4.69 -24.15
CA ARG A 295 1.46 3.42 -23.49
C ARG A 295 0.42 3.09 -22.43
N ILE A 296 -0.23 1.94 -22.58
CA ILE A 296 -1.10 1.39 -21.53
C ILE A 296 -0.29 1.19 -20.25
N LYS A 297 -0.89 1.58 -19.13
CA LYS A 297 -0.26 1.52 -17.81
C LYS A 297 -0.87 0.41 -16.96
N HIS A 298 -0.04 -0.17 -16.11
CA HIS A 298 -0.39 -1.25 -15.22
C HIS A 298 -0.02 -0.91 -13.78
N ASN A 299 -0.92 -1.25 -12.86
CA ASN A 299 -0.58 -1.40 -11.46
C ASN A 299 -0.21 -2.86 -11.21
N ILE A 300 1.06 -3.10 -10.90
CA ILE A 300 1.66 -4.43 -10.82
C ILE A 300 1.96 -4.74 -9.35
N PHE A 301 1.15 -5.58 -8.74
CA PHE A 301 1.26 -6.00 -7.35
C PHE A 301 2.04 -7.32 -7.26
N LEU A 302 2.96 -7.41 -6.31
CA LEU A 302 3.94 -8.48 -6.22
C LEU A 302 3.84 -9.19 -4.88
N SER A 303 3.88 -10.52 -4.91
CA SER A 303 4.03 -11.36 -3.73
C SER A 303 5.28 -12.25 -3.84
N SER A 304 5.80 -12.66 -2.68
CA SER A 304 6.98 -13.50 -2.58
C SER A 304 6.89 -14.33 -1.31
N ASN A 305 7.01 -15.65 -1.44
CA ASN A 305 7.03 -16.61 -0.34
C ASN A 305 8.41 -16.65 0.32
N SER A 306 9.46 -16.45 -0.46
CA SER A 306 10.85 -16.49 0.00
C SER A 306 11.27 -15.20 0.70
N LEU A 307 11.06 -14.04 0.05
CA LEU A 307 11.48 -12.73 0.56
C LEU A 307 10.41 -12.06 1.44
N LYS A 308 9.12 -12.38 1.23
CA LYS A 308 7.99 -11.78 1.97
C LYS A 308 8.06 -10.25 2.01
N ASP A 309 8.05 -9.67 3.21
CA ASP A 309 8.15 -8.23 3.45
C ASP A 309 9.52 -7.63 3.09
N GLY A 310 10.54 -8.47 2.90
CA GLY A 310 11.85 -8.08 2.37
C GLY A 310 11.91 -7.87 0.85
N LEU A 311 10.83 -8.20 0.12
CA LEU A 311 10.77 -8.12 -1.35
C LEU A 311 11.07 -6.70 -1.87
N TYR A 312 10.49 -5.69 -1.22
CA TYR A 312 10.71 -4.30 -1.60
C TYR A 312 12.19 -3.91 -1.47
N SER A 313 12.81 -4.18 -0.33
CA SER A 313 14.21 -3.84 -0.08
C SER A 313 15.16 -4.54 -1.06
N HIS A 314 14.81 -5.75 -1.50
CA HIS A 314 15.58 -6.50 -2.49
C HIS A 314 15.55 -5.83 -3.88
N PHE A 315 14.41 -5.28 -4.29
CA PHE A 315 14.21 -4.77 -5.65
C PHE A 315 14.26 -3.24 -5.79
N LYS A 316 14.24 -2.47 -4.69
CA LYS A 316 14.17 -1.00 -4.72
C LYS A 316 15.26 -0.35 -5.57
N THR A 317 16.47 -0.91 -5.60
CA THR A 317 17.59 -0.39 -6.39
C THR A 317 17.53 -0.81 -7.86
N LYS A 318 16.94 -1.97 -8.17
CA LYS A 318 16.83 -2.55 -9.51
C LYS A 318 15.65 -1.97 -10.31
N TYR A 319 14.59 -1.60 -9.60
CA TYR A 319 13.40 -0.94 -10.12
C TYR A 319 13.27 0.44 -9.46
N PRO A 320 14.21 1.36 -9.74
CA PRO A 320 14.16 2.69 -9.19
C PRO A 320 12.93 3.44 -9.72
N HIS A 321 12.62 4.53 -9.04
CA HIS A 321 11.58 5.46 -9.44
C HIS A 321 11.86 5.93 -10.87
N MET A 322 10.85 5.91 -11.75
CA MET A 322 10.93 6.78 -12.91
C MET A 322 10.93 8.19 -12.31
N GLU A 323 11.94 9.01 -12.63
CA GLU A 323 11.79 10.45 -12.46
C GLU A 323 10.54 10.79 -13.25
N GLY A 324 9.46 11.14 -12.55
CA GLY A 324 8.30 11.68 -13.22
C GLY A 324 8.82 12.89 -13.98
N GLU A 325 8.56 12.95 -15.29
CA GLU A 325 8.38 14.26 -15.90
C GLU A 325 7.53 15.04 -14.90
N GLU A 326 8.02 16.17 -14.40
CA GLU A 326 7.22 17.09 -13.64
C GLU A 326 5.95 17.30 -14.47
N ARG A 327 4.85 16.63 -14.10
CA ARG A 327 3.54 17.01 -14.59
C ARG A 327 3.29 18.33 -13.90
N LYS A 328 3.76 19.40 -14.53
CA LYS A 328 3.06 20.68 -14.55
C LYS A 328 1.71 20.39 -15.20
N ASP A 329 0.83 19.69 -14.47
CA ASP A 329 -0.48 19.31 -14.96
C ASP A 329 -1.25 20.62 -15.06
N LYS A 330 -1.33 21.16 -16.28
CA LYS A 330 -2.04 22.42 -16.58
C LYS A 330 -3.45 22.40 -16.00
N ARG A 331 -4.06 21.21 -15.83
CA ARG A 331 -5.35 21.02 -15.13
C ARG A 331 -5.34 21.40 -13.67
N VAL A 332 -4.27 21.16 -12.91
CA VAL A 332 -4.20 21.58 -11.50
C VAL A 332 -4.16 23.11 -11.42
N LEU A 333 -3.40 23.74 -12.32
CA LEU A 333 -3.32 25.19 -12.43
C LEU A 333 -4.65 25.81 -12.90
N GLU A 334 -5.31 25.17 -13.87
CA GLU A 334 -6.58 25.60 -14.44
C GLU A 334 -7.77 25.34 -13.49
N ASP A 335 -7.78 24.25 -12.74
CA ASP A 335 -8.76 23.95 -11.69
C ASP A 335 -8.60 24.92 -10.51
N VAL A 336 -7.37 25.23 -10.10
CA VAL A 336 -7.08 26.24 -9.07
C VAL A 336 -7.49 27.63 -9.56
N TYR A 337 -7.19 27.99 -10.81
CA TYR A 337 -7.61 29.26 -11.41
C TYR A 337 -9.14 29.38 -11.51
N ASN A 338 -9.80 28.34 -12.04
CA ASN A 338 -11.25 28.26 -12.13
C ASN A 338 -11.89 28.32 -10.74
N PHE A 339 -11.33 27.65 -9.75
CA PHE A 339 -11.78 27.72 -8.37
C PHE A 339 -11.64 29.15 -7.81
N ILE A 340 -10.46 29.77 -7.89
CA ILE A 340 -10.24 31.13 -7.39
C ILE A 340 -11.17 32.15 -8.07
N HIS A 341 -11.44 32.01 -9.37
CA HIS A 341 -12.19 33.01 -10.13
C HIS A 341 -13.70 32.75 -10.26
N LYS A 342 -14.18 31.52 -10.03
CA LYS A 342 -15.60 31.15 -10.15
C LYS A 342 -16.27 30.83 -8.81
N PHE A 343 -15.52 30.51 -7.76
CA PHE A 343 -16.11 30.16 -6.48
C PHE A 343 -16.78 31.37 -5.80
N GLY A 344 -18.05 31.22 -5.45
CA GLY A 344 -18.86 32.27 -4.79
C GLY A 344 -19.54 33.28 -5.71
N LYS A 345 -19.44 33.13 -7.05
CA LYS A 345 -20.11 34.00 -8.02
C LYS A 345 -21.46 33.44 -8.48
N THR A 346 -22.39 34.32 -8.79
CA THR A 346 -23.73 34.01 -9.34
C THR A 346 -23.67 33.70 -10.85
N GLU A 347 -24.68 33.01 -11.41
CA GLU A 347 -24.72 32.66 -12.84
C GLU A 347 -24.56 33.87 -13.78
N GLU A 348 -25.13 35.02 -13.39
CA GLU A 348 -25.03 36.27 -14.15
C GLU A 348 -23.63 36.91 -14.09
N GLU A 349 -22.85 36.62 -13.04
CA GLU A 349 -21.46 37.04 -12.89
C GLU A 349 -20.49 36.09 -13.64
N LEU A 350 -20.87 34.82 -13.79
CA LEU A 350 -20.11 33.84 -14.58
C LEU A 350 -20.13 34.16 -16.08
N GLU A 351 -21.26 34.64 -16.62
CA GLU A 351 -21.35 35.10 -18.02
C GLU A 351 -20.51 36.36 -18.30
N LYS A 352 -20.31 37.21 -17.28
CA LYS A 352 -19.48 38.43 -17.35
C LYS A 352 -18.01 38.17 -17.03
N THR A 353 -17.65 36.97 -16.59
CA THR A 353 -16.27 36.59 -16.34
C THR A 353 -15.56 36.45 -17.70
N PRO A 354 -14.40 37.08 -17.93
CA PRO A 354 -13.74 37.02 -19.22
C PRO A 354 -13.50 35.55 -19.58
N LYS A 355 -14.13 35.08 -20.66
CA LYS A 355 -13.65 33.88 -21.37
C LYS A 355 -12.22 34.22 -21.78
N ALA A 356 -11.25 33.35 -21.49
CA ALA A 356 -9.85 33.56 -21.87
C ALA A 356 -9.81 33.89 -23.37
N GLY A 357 -9.71 35.18 -23.68
CA GLY A 357 -10.20 35.74 -24.94
C GLY A 357 -9.08 36.18 -25.85
N ARG A 358 -7.84 36.19 -25.36
CA ARG A 358 -6.63 36.38 -26.14
C ARG A 358 -5.52 35.56 -25.53
N LEU A 359 -4.73 34.96 -26.40
CA LEU A 359 -3.53 34.19 -26.09
C LEU A 359 -2.56 34.91 -25.11
N ASP A 360 -2.48 36.25 -25.14
CA ASP A 360 -1.69 37.07 -24.21
C ASP A 360 -2.15 36.95 -22.74
N ASP A 361 -3.43 36.69 -22.46
CA ASP A 361 -3.95 36.57 -21.10
C ASP A 361 -3.55 35.25 -20.43
N LEU A 362 -3.34 34.20 -21.23
CA LEU A 362 -2.84 32.90 -20.78
C LEU A 362 -1.34 32.97 -20.44
N TYR A 363 -0.53 33.63 -21.27
CA TYR A 363 0.92 33.80 -21.01
C TYR A 363 1.23 34.72 -19.84
N ARG A 364 0.42 35.76 -19.61
CA ARG A 364 0.68 36.73 -18.52
C ARG A 364 0.39 36.14 -17.13
N HIS A 365 -0.50 35.16 -17.04
CA HIS A 365 -0.81 34.47 -15.79
C HIS A 365 0.17 33.34 -15.46
N GLU A 366 0.81 32.71 -16.45
CA GLU A 366 1.79 31.65 -16.24
C GLU A 366 2.99 32.13 -15.39
N ASN A 367 3.52 33.33 -15.71
CA ASN A 367 4.66 33.91 -14.99
C ASN A 367 4.32 34.34 -13.55
N ASN A 368 3.08 34.78 -13.28
CA ASN A 368 2.67 35.19 -11.94
C ASN A 368 2.28 33.99 -11.06
N LEU A 369 1.71 32.92 -11.65
CA LEU A 369 1.39 31.69 -10.92
C LEU A 369 2.65 30.86 -10.59
N GLU A 370 3.69 30.87 -11.43
CA GLU A 370 4.98 30.24 -11.08
C GLU A 370 5.63 30.90 -9.86
N GLU A 371 5.50 32.22 -9.71
CA GLU A 371 6.04 32.96 -8.56
C GLU A 371 5.24 32.66 -7.28
N ASP A 372 3.90 32.66 -7.33
CA ASP A 372 3.02 32.38 -6.19
C ASP A 372 3.00 30.89 -5.75
N LEU A 373 3.20 29.95 -6.68
CA LEU A 373 3.22 28.50 -6.38
C LEU A 373 4.62 27.95 -6.07
N SER A 374 5.67 28.75 -6.26
CA SER A 374 7.05 28.40 -5.88
C SER A 374 7.20 28.01 -4.39
N HIS A 375 6.26 28.45 -3.56
CA HIS A 375 6.20 28.17 -2.12
C HIS A 375 5.37 26.94 -1.75
N ILE A 376 4.53 26.41 -2.66
CA ILE A 376 3.71 25.22 -2.44
C ILE A 376 4.39 24.02 -3.13
N LYS A 377 5.56 23.62 -2.62
CA LYS A 377 6.12 22.30 -2.92
C LYS A 377 5.27 21.24 -2.22
N VAL A 378 4.20 20.79 -2.85
CA VAL A 378 3.66 19.46 -2.52
C VAL A 378 4.62 18.45 -3.15
N GLU A 379 5.71 18.12 -2.44
CA GLU A 379 6.52 16.94 -2.73
C GLU A 379 5.64 15.70 -2.46
N GLN A 380 4.75 15.37 -3.40
CA GLN A 380 4.19 14.03 -3.43
C GLN A 380 5.32 13.10 -3.85
N ASN A 381 5.81 12.32 -2.90
CA ASN A 381 6.83 11.29 -3.14
C ASN A 381 6.22 10.15 -3.97
N LEU A 382 6.01 10.38 -5.27
CA LEU A 382 5.33 9.53 -6.28
C LEU A 382 6.26 8.43 -6.81
N SER A 383 6.87 7.72 -5.88
CA SER A 383 7.70 6.58 -6.15
C SER A 383 6.84 5.43 -6.73
N ASN A 384 7.07 5.00 -7.99
CA ASN A 384 6.30 3.93 -8.64
C ASN A 384 6.47 2.58 -7.93
N PHE A 385 7.70 2.24 -7.54
CA PHE A 385 8.00 1.01 -6.81
C PHE A 385 7.85 1.22 -5.32
N ARG A 386 6.91 0.49 -4.70
CA ARG A 386 6.44 0.71 -3.33
C ARG A 386 6.32 -0.57 -2.53
N ARG A 387 6.32 -0.41 -1.21
CA ARG A 387 6.01 -1.45 -0.23
C ARG A 387 4.59 -1.26 0.31
N ASN A 388 3.91 -2.35 0.66
CA ASN A 388 2.67 -2.28 1.42
C ASN A 388 2.96 -2.09 2.92
N ASN A 389 3.16 -0.84 3.37
CA ASN A 389 3.48 -0.59 4.77
C ASN A 389 2.28 -0.78 5.69
N PHE A 390 1.05 -0.69 5.17
CA PHE A 390 -0.14 -0.87 5.98
C PHE A 390 -0.37 -2.35 6.33
N SER A 391 -0.08 -3.28 5.41
CA SER A 391 -0.06 -4.71 5.71
C SER A 391 1.18 -5.16 6.47
N TYR A 392 2.36 -4.65 6.08
CA TYR A 392 3.67 -5.08 6.58
C TYR A 392 4.50 -3.89 7.10
N PRO A 393 4.06 -3.20 8.16
CA PRO A 393 4.79 -2.09 8.76
C PRO A 393 6.11 -2.57 9.37
N GLU A 394 7.13 -1.72 9.28
CA GLU A 394 8.40 -1.95 9.95
C GLU A 394 8.24 -1.74 11.46
N PHE A 395 8.04 -2.82 12.20
CA PHE A 395 7.91 -2.78 13.66
C PHE A 395 9.28 -2.72 14.36
N THR A 396 10.07 -1.67 14.11
CA THR A 396 11.20 -1.34 14.98
C THR A 396 10.71 -0.37 16.06
N GLY A 397 10.49 -0.88 17.28
CA GLY A 397 10.20 -0.04 18.45
C GLY A 397 8.74 0.36 18.67
N SER A 398 7.76 -0.31 18.04
CA SER A 398 6.35 -0.09 18.40
C SER A 398 6.10 -0.38 19.88
N THR A 399 5.26 0.43 20.53
CA THR A 399 4.91 0.31 21.96
C THR A 399 4.53 -1.12 22.35
N GLU A 400 3.87 -1.86 21.47
CA GLU A 400 3.39 -3.22 21.74
C GLU A 400 4.52 -4.25 21.80
N ASN A 401 5.48 -4.19 20.89
CA ASN A 401 6.68 -5.03 20.93
C ASN A 401 7.53 -4.71 22.17
N ILE A 402 7.65 -3.43 22.53
CA ILE A 402 8.33 -3.01 23.75
C ILE A 402 7.63 -3.61 24.97
N LEU A 403 6.30 -3.47 25.08
CA LEU A 403 5.51 -4.03 26.18
C LEU A 403 5.66 -5.55 26.27
N ALA A 404 5.65 -6.27 25.15
CA ALA A 404 5.84 -7.72 25.13
C ALA A 404 7.21 -8.14 25.66
N ILE A 405 8.28 -7.50 25.18
CA ILE A 405 9.66 -7.74 25.65
C ILE A 405 9.77 -7.41 27.14
N THR A 406 9.20 -6.30 27.59
CA THR A 406 9.19 -5.90 29.01
C THR A 406 8.49 -6.93 29.88
N ILE A 407 7.31 -7.44 29.48
CA ILE A 407 6.59 -8.47 30.24
C ILE A 407 7.43 -9.75 30.34
N ILE A 408 8.05 -10.20 29.24
CA ILE A 408 8.93 -11.38 29.25
C ILE A 408 10.11 -11.16 30.19
N ALA A 409 10.75 -9.98 30.14
CA ALA A 409 11.87 -9.63 31.02
C ALA A 409 11.47 -9.60 32.51
N VAL A 410 10.31 -9.03 32.84
CA VAL A 410 9.78 -9.01 34.21
C VAL A 410 9.51 -10.42 34.73
N ILE A 411 8.87 -11.28 33.92
CA ILE A 411 8.62 -12.69 34.27
C ILE A 411 9.94 -13.42 34.50
N PHE A 412 10.93 -13.20 33.63
CA PHE A 412 12.27 -13.79 33.75
C PHE A 412 12.95 -13.38 35.06
N ILE A 413 13.01 -12.08 35.37
CA ILE A 413 13.64 -11.54 36.58
C ILE A 413 12.92 -12.04 37.83
N ALA A 414 11.58 -11.95 37.87
CA ALA A 414 10.79 -12.41 39.00
C ALA A 414 10.99 -13.90 39.28
N THR A 415 11.04 -14.72 38.22
CA THR A 415 11.31 -16.16 38.33
C THR A 415 12.72 -16.41 38.85
N ALA A 416 13.73 -15.73 38.30
CA ALA A 416 15.12 -15.90 38.72
C ALA A 416 15.30 -15.54 40.21
N LEU A 417 14.73 -14.41 40.65
CA LEU A 417 14.79 -13.96 42.04
C LEU A 417 14.08 -14.93 42.99
N ALA A 418 12.88 -15.39 42.62
CA ALA A 418 12.13 -16.36 43.44
C ALA A 418 12.89 -17.68 43.57
N VAL A 419 13.38 -18.23 42.45
CA VAL A 419 14.17 -19.47 42.43
C VAL A 419 15.45 -19.31 43.26
N PHE A 420 16.17 -18.21 43.07
CA PHE A 420 17.39 -17.89 43.81
C PHE A 420 17.14 -17.85 45.32
N GLN A 421 16.12 -17.12 45.75
CA GLN A 421 15.75 -17.00 47.16
C GLN A 421 15.40 -18.35 47.79
N ILE A 422 14.69 -19.21 47.05
CA ILE A 422 14.34 -20.54 47.54
C ILE A 422 15.59 -21.43 47.62
N PHE A 423 16.46 -21.42 46.61
CA PHE A 423 17.70 -22.21 46.64
C PHE A 423 18.67 -21.76 47.72
N LEU A 424 18.84 -20.45 47.94
CA LEU A 424 19.60 -19.91 49.07
C LEU A 424 19.05 -20.45 50.39
N THR A 425 17.73 -20.39 50.56
CA THR A 425 17.07 -20.90 51.77
C THR A 425 17.31 -22.40 51.94
N GLN A 426 17.23 -23.19 50.86
CA GLN A 426 17.52 -24.62 50.90
C GLN A 426 18.97 -24.91 51.29
N ILE A 427 19.94 -24.17 50.75
CA ILE A 427 21.37 -24.35 51.05
C ILE A 427 21.68 -23.98 52.50
N ARG A 428 21.18 -22.84 53.01
CA ARG A 428 21.35 -22.46 54.42
C ARG A 428 20.81 -23.51 55.37
N ARG A 429 19.61 -24.05 55.11
CA ARG A 429 19.00 -25.11 55.94
C ARG A 429 19.78 -26.43 55.94
N ARG A 430 20.60 -26.70 54.91
CA ARG A 430 21.38 -27.95 54.79
C ARG A 430 22.89 -27.76 54.96
N ALA A 431 23.35 -26.56 55.30
CA ALA A 431 24.78 -26.24 55.43
C ALA A 431 25.51 -27.24 56.35
N ARG A 432 24.93 -27.57 57.51
CA ARG A 432 25.50 -28.56 58.45
C ARG A 432 25.63 -29.96 57.84
N LYS A 433 24.66 -30.40 57.04
CA LYS A 433 24.70 -31.73 56.38
C LYS A 433 25.72 -31.77 55.24
N LEU A 434 25.86 -30.67 54.50
CA LEU A 434 26.87 -30.54 53.44
C LEU A 434 28.28 -30.49 54.04
N ALA A 435 28.48 -29.79 55.16
CA ALA A 435 29.74 -29.75 55.88
C ALA A 435 30.16 -31.15 56.37
N LEU A 436 29.22 -31.92 56.92
CA LEU A 436 29.46 -33.33 57.32
C LEU A 436 29.80 -34.24 56.12
N LEU A 437 29.17 -34.02 54.96
CA LEU A 437 29.53 -34.76 53.73
C LEU A 437 30.94 -34.40 53.25
N LYS A 438 31.31 -33.10 53.30
CA LYS A 438 32.67 -32.64 52.96
C LYS A 438 33.71 -33.26 53.92
N SER A 439 33.42 -33.39 55.22
CA SER A 439 34.34 -34.01 56.19
C SER A 439 34.51 -35.52 56.03
N ILE A 440 33.54 -36.21 55.41
CA ILE A 440 33.62 -37.65 55.06
C ILE A 440 34.33 -37.84 53.70
N GLY A 441 34.72 -36.76 53.01
CA GLY A 441 35.49 -36.79 51.76
C GLY A 441 34.68 -36.56 50.49
N ALA A 442 33.43 -36.08 50.58
CA ALA A 442 32.66 -35.72 49.39
C ALA A 442 33.26 -34.49 48.68
N THR A 443 33.44 -34.58 47.36
CA THR A 443 34.00 -33.48 46.57
C THR A 443 32.95 -32.40 46.28
N ASN A 444 33.38 -31.15 46.12
CA ASN A 444 32.49 -30.03 45.71
C ASN A 444 31.73 -30.38 44.42
N TRP A 445 32.38 -31.08 43.48
CA TRP A 445 31.76 -31.55 42.24
C TRP A 445 30.66 -32.59 42.44
N GLN A 446 30.82 -33.52 43.38
CA GLN A 446 29.77 -34.49 43.71
C GLN A 446 28.53 -33.81 44.30
N LEU A 447 28.73 -32.77 45.13
CA LEU A 447 27.64 -31.96 45.68
C LEU A 447 26.92 -31.19 44.56
N ILE A 448 27.65 -30.48 43.70
CA ILE A 448 27.07 -29.76 42.54
C ILE A 448 26.23 -30.69 41.67
N LYS A 449 26.73 -31.90 41.35
CA LYS A 449 25.99 -32.88 40.55
C LYS A 449 24.67 -33.28 41.21
N ILE A 450 24.64 -33.52 42.52
CA ILE A 450 23.39 -33.85 43.23
C ILE A 450 22.38 -32.71 43.08
N LEU A 451 22.83 -31.47 43.24
CA LEU A 451 21.97 -30.31 43.10
C LEU A 451 21.42 -30.21 41.69
N LEU A 452 22.26 -30.33 40.66
CA LEU A 452 21.81 -30.30 39.26
C LEU A 452 20.74 -31.37 38.98
N TYR A 453 20.90 -32.58 39.53
CA TYR A 453 19.84 -33.60 39.45
C TYR A 453 18.55 -33.18 40.16
N GLU A 454 18.63 -32.58 41.36
CA GLU A 454 17.44 -32.02 42.05
C GLU A 454 16.74 -30.98 41.16
N GLY A 455 17.52 -30.09 40.55
CA GLY A 455 17.03 -29.05 39.64
C GLY A 455 16.33 -29.62 38.41
N ILE A 456 16.93 -30.62 37.76
CA ILE A 456 16.35 -31.32 36.59
C ILE A 456 15.00 -31.97 36.96
N TYR A 457 14.87 -32.61 38.13
CA TYR A 457 13.59 -33.21 38.54
C TYR A 457 12.49 -32.16 38.77
N ILE A 458 12.84 -31.00 39.32
CA ILE A 458 11.91 -29.89 39.55
C ILE A 458 11.50 -29.27 38.20
N LEU A 459 12.48 -28.95 37.35
CA LEU A 459 12.25 -28.38 36.03
C LEU A 459 11.35 -29.28 35.18
N ARG A 460 11.61 -30.59 35.18
CA ARG A 460 10.78 -31.58 34.49
C ARG A 460 9.32 -31.53 34.96
N SER A 461 9.07 -31.46 36.26
CA SER A 461 7.68 -31.32 36.75
C SER A 461 7.05 -29.99 36.36
N GLY A 462 7.84 -28.90 36.33
CA GLY A 462 7.38 -27.58 35.90
C GLY A 462 6.96 -27.56 34.43
N ILE A 463 7.73 -28.20 33.55
CA ILE A 463 7.41 -28.30 32.12
C ILE A 463 6.15 -29.15 31.92
N ILE A 464 6.07 -30.33 32.54
CA ILE A 464 4.96 -31.29 32.36
C ILE A 464 3.62 -30.67 32.82
N MET A 465 3.62 -29.88 33.89
CA MET A 465 2.39 -29.27 34.40
C MET A 465 2.16 -27.88 33.79
N GLY A 466 3.21 -27.07 33.69
CA GLY A 466 3.11 -25.65 33.35
C GLY A 466 2.76 -25.39 31.90
N ILE A 467 3.26 -26.21 30.95
CA ILE A 467 2.92 -26.03 29.53
C ILE A 467 1.43 -26.32 29.27
N PRO A 468 0.87 -27.49 29.66
CA PRO A 468 -0.55 -27.75 29.42
C PRO A 468 -1.48 -26.74 30.10
N ILE A 469 -1.16 -26.36 31.36
CA ILE A 469 -1.96 -25.37 32.09
C ILE A 469 -1.84 -23.98 31.44
N GLY A 470 -0.64 -23.59 30.98
CA GLY A 470 -0.43 -22.32 30.29
C GLY A 470 -1.16 -22.24 28.96
N VAL A 471 -1.17 -23.32 28.17
CA VAL A 471 -1.95 -23.41 26.92
C VAL A 471 -3.45 -23.31 27.23
N ALA A 472 -3.94 -24.06 28.22
CA ALA A 472 -5.35 -24.01 28.62
C ALA A 472 -5.77 -22.62 29.10
N LEU A 473 -4.93 -21.95 29.89
CA LEU A 473 -5.17 -20.59 30.35
C LEU A 473 -5.17 -19.58 29.19
N ALA A 474 -4.23 -19.69 28.25
CA ALA A 474 -4.21 -18.86 27.05
C ALA A 474 -5.49 -19.01 26.22
N PHE A 475 -5.94 -20.25 26.03
CA PHE A 475 -7.19 -20.54 25.32
C PHE A 475 -8.39 -19.91 26.02
N LEU A 476 -8.50 -20.05 27.35
CA LEU A 476 -9.56 -19.41 28.15
C LEU A 476 -9.52 -17.89 28.07
N LEU A 477 -8.33 -17.28 28.07
CA LEU A 477 -8.18 -15.83 27.92
C LEU A 477 -8.68 -15.34 26.55
N VAL A 478 -8.29 -16.01 25.47
CA VAL A 478 -8.75 -15.68 24.11
C VAL A 478 -10.27 -15.84 24.01
N LEU A 479 -10.84 -16.94 24.54
CA LEU A 479 -12.28 -17.19 24.56
C LEU A 479 -13.04 -16.11 25.34
N SER A 480 -12.55 -15.75 26.52
CA SER A 480 -13.11 -14.70 27.36
C SER A 480 -13.14 -13.36 26.62
N MET A 481 -12.02 -12.96 26.01
CA MET A 481 -11.95 -11.70 25.26
C MET A 481 -12.88 -11.65 24.04
N ASN A 482 -13.04 -12.77 23.35
CA ASN A 482 -13.97 -12.86 22.23
C ASN A 482 -15.43 -12.74 22.68
N THR A 483 -15.77 -13.30 23.84
CA THR A 483 -17.13 -13.24 24.40
C THR A 483 -17.47 -11.85 24.95
N PHE A 484 -16.55 -11.21 25.68
CA PHE A 484 -16.83 -9.93 26.37
C PHE A 484 -16.60 -8.67 25.53
N ARG A 485 -15.69 -8.72 24.55
CA ARG A 485 -15.27 -7.52 23.79
C ARG A 485 -15.37 -7.69 22.27
N ALA A 486 -15.93 -8.79 21.78
CA ALA A 486 -16.11 -9.09 20.36
C ALA A 486 -14.84 -8.81 19.50
N ARG A 487 -13.64 -9.05 20.04
CA ARG A 487 -12.39 -8.67 19.38
C ARG A 487 -11.95 -9.60 18.24
N GLY A 488 -12.65 -10.72 18.05
CA GLY A 488 -12.35 -11.68 16.97
C GLY A 488 -10.91 -12.23 17.02
N ILE A 489 -10.31 -12.33 18.21
CA ILE A 489 -8.94 -12.80 18.39
C ILE A 489 -8.88 -14.27 18.02
N GLN A 490 -8.01 -14.61 17.06
CA GLN A 490 -7.77 -15.98 16.65
C GLN A 490 -6.66 -16.59 17.50
N PHE A 491 -6.96 -17.73 18.13
CA PHE A 491 -5.97 -18.48 18.89
C PHE A 491 -4.87 -18.98 17.95
N HIS A 492 -3.63 -18.56 18.23
CA HIS A 492 -2.46 -18.90 17.42
C HIS A 492 -1.26 -19.15 18.31
N ILE A 493 -0.53 -20.24 18.02
CA ILE A 493 0.69 -20.63 18.72
C ILE A 493 1.85 -20.49 17.73
N ASN A 494 2.80 -19.63 18.03
CA ASN A 494 4.09 -19.58 17.34
C ASN A 494 5.10 -20.51 18.07
N PRO A 495 5.50 -21.65 17.47
CA PRO A 495 6.37 -22.63 18.14
C PRO A 495 7.75 -22.07 18.47
N TRP A 496 8.29 -21.16 17.65
CA TRP A 496 9.61 -20.56 17.86
C TRP A 496 9.62 -19.66 19.09
N LEU A 497 8.64 -18.75 19.18
CA LEU A 497 8.50 -17.85 20.34
C LEU A 497 8.24 -18.64 21.63
N MET A 498 7.40 -19.67 21.56
CA MET A 498 7.13 -20.56 22.69
C MET A 498 8.41 -21.30 23.14
N GLY A 499 9.20 -21.81 22.20
CA GLY A 499 10.48 -22.46 22.45
C GLY A 499 11.48 -21.52 23.15
N LEU A 500 11.62 -20.28 22.67
CA LEU A 500 12.45 -19.27 23.30
C LEU A 500 12.03 -18.99 24.75
N GLY A 501 10.72 -18.88 25.01
CA GLY A 501 10.20 -18.71 26.36
C GLY A 501 10.56 -19.87 27.30
N ILE A 502 10.44 -21.12 26.83
CA ILE A 502 10.80 -22.32 27.60
C ILE A 502 12.31 -22.33 27.93
N VAL A 503 13.14 -22.00 26.95
CA VAL A 503 14.60 -21.91 27.13
C VAL A 503 14.96 -20.80 28.10
N ALA A 504 14.32 -19.62 28.00
CA ALA A 504 14.55 -18.50 28.90
C ALA A 504 14.23 -18.84 30.36
N VAL A 505 13.06 -19.44 30.64
CA VAL A 505 12.70 -19.87 32.01
C VAL A 505 13.65 -20.96 32.52
N SER A 506 14.04 -21.91 31.67
CA SER A 506 14.99 -22.96 32.04
C SER A 506 16.37 -22.39 32.36
N LEU A 507 16.84 -21.42 31.58
CA LEU A 507 18.09 -20.71 31.82
C LEU A 507 18.03 -19.90 33.11
N ALA A 508 16.96 -19.12 33.32
CA ALA A 508 16.73 -18.37 34.56
C ALA A 508 16.83 -19.28 35.79
N PHE A 509 16.20 -20.45 35.70
CA PHE A 509 16.23 -21.45 36.76
C PHE A 509 17.65 -21.94 37.07
N PHE A 510 18.41 -22.34 36.05
CA PHE A 510 19.78 -22.84 36.25
C PHE A 510 20.76 -21.74 36.69
N VAL A 511 20.62 -20.51 36.19
CA VAL A 511 21.43 -19.35 36.61
C VAL A 511 21.17 -19.04 38.08
N ALA A 512 19.90 -18.93 38.47
CA ALA A 512 19.49 -18.69 39.85
C ALA A 512 19.92 -19.82 40.79
N MET A 513 20.01 -21.04 40.27
CA MET A 513 20.48 -22.20 41.02
C MET A 513 22.01 -22.25 41.16
N ALA A 514 22.76 -21.82 40.14
CA ALA A 514 24.22 -21.86 40.15
C ALA A 514 24.83 -20.87 41.14
N PHE A 515 24.23 -19.69 41.30
CA PHE A 515 24.78 -18.61 42.12
C PHE A 515 24.97 -19.04 43.59
N PRO A 516 23.96 -19.57 44.31
CA PRO A 516 24.15 -20.08 45.67
C PRO A 516 25.13 -21.24 45.81
N VAL A 517 25.37 -21.98 44.73
CA VAL A 517 26.18 -23.20 44.72
C VAL A 517 27.67 -22.89 44.58
N ILE A 518 28.01 -21.83 43.84
CA ILE A 518 29.40 -21.35 43.72
C ILE A 518 29.87 -20.72 45.04
N TYR A 519 28.96 -20.05 45.76
CA TYR A 519 29.25 -19.35 47.01
C TYR A 519 29.01 -20.18 48.30
N ALA A 520 28.85 -21.52 48.20
CA ALA A 520 28.60 -22.44 49.33
C ALA A 520 29.63 -23.58 49.41
#